data_AF-A0AB34GHM2-F1
#
_entry.id   AF-A0AB34GHM2-F1
#
_cell.length_a   1.000
_cell.length_b   1.000
_cell.length_c   1.000
_cell.angle_alpha   90.00
_cell.angle_beta   90.00
_cell.angle_gamma   90.00
#
_symmetry.space_group_name_H-M   'P 1'
#
loop_
_entity.id
_entity.type
_entity.pdbx_description
1 polymer ?
#
loop_
_entity_poly.entity_id
_entity_poly.type
_entity_poly.pdbx_seq_one_letter_code
_entity_poly.pdbx_strand_id
1 'polypeptide(L)'
;MVEAFCATWKLTDSQNFDEYMKALGVGFATRQVGNVTKPTVIISQEGDKVVIKTQSTFKNTEISFHLGEEFDETTPDDRNCKSVVSLDGDKLVHVQKWDGKETNFVREIKNGKMVMIHTLTTNYTYTWNMGTYKYMPGCEVYTQRCPGPDGRVEPRDGNRSPRPVAATRDGAAGCARLLPAGCLALPPRPRTASGSRWRPESQSGGGDSPPHVPVRELSTDTVINVIANMTTTMQSLFPNLQVFPALGNHDYWPQDQLPIFTSKVYNAVASLWKPWLDEEAVSTLRKGGFYSQKVSTNLNLRIISLNTNLYYGPNIVTLNKTDPANQFEWLENTLNICQQNKEKVYIIAHVPVGYLPYSRSMMAMREYYNEKLIDIFRKYSNIIAGQFYGHTHRDSIMVLSDKKVKSVLEKQTNNPGVRLFQYDPRDYKLLDVLQYYLNLTDANLKGKSNWKLEYNLTQAYDIEDLQPKSLYELAKQFAILDSKQFIKYYNYFFVSYDSRVICDGKCKAFQICAITNLDVISYTDCLKQYYIKPNP
;
A
#
# COMPACT_ATOMS: atom_id res chain seq x y z
N MET A 1 -12.40 -34.80 -3.69
CA MET A 1 -12.65 -34.01 -4.94
C MET A 1 -11.46 -33.09 -5.15
N VAL A 2 -10.97 -32.93 -6.39
CA VAL A 2 -9.68 -32.24 -6.64
C VAL A 2 -9.75 -30.73 -6.35
N GLU A 3 -10.93 -30.12 -6.40
CA GLU A 3 -11.19 -28.73 -6.00
C GLU A 3 -10.61 -28.35 -4.63
N ALA A 4 -10.55 -29.29 -3.68
CA ALA A 4 -9.95 -29.06 -2.36
C ALA A 4 -8.46 -28.67 -2.45
N PHE A 5 -7.76 -29.17 -3.47
CA PHE A 5 -6.36 -28.86 -3.76
C PHE A 5 -6.16 -27.59 -4.59
N CYS A 6 -7.22 -27.05 -5.22
CA CYS A 6 -7.15 -25.91 -6.14
C CYS A 6 -6.88 -24.59 -5.39
N ALA A 7 -5.61 -24.34 -5.10
CA ALA A 7 -5.10 -23.14 -4.47
C ALA A 7 -3.64 -22.89 -4.87
N THR A 8 -3.10 -21.74 -4.46
CA THR A 8 -1.66 -21.49 -4.45
C THR A 8 -1.08 -21.98 -3.12
N TRP A 9 -0.07 -22.83 -3.20
CA TRP A 9 0.59 -23.46 -2.06
C TRP A 9 2.06 -23.06 -2.03
N LYS A 10 2.59 -22.68 -0.87
CA LYS A 10 3.99 -22.23 -0.76
C LYS A 10 4.78 -23.06 0.24
N LEU A 11 5.97 -23.52 -0.16
CA LEU A 11 6.85 -24.29 0.72
C LEU A 11 7.23 -23.46 1.96
N THR A 12 6.82 -23.94 3.14
CA THR A 12 7.22 -23.35 4.42
C THR A 12 8.43 -24.07 5.01
N ASP A 13 8.40 -25.40 5.02
CA ASP A 13 9.38 -26.30 5.64
C ASP A 13 9.49 -27.62 4.85
N SER A 14 10.64 -28.29 4.92
CA SER A 14 11.03 -29.43 4.08
C SER A 14 11.99 -30.38 4.79
N GLN A 15 11.66 -31.67 4.89
CA GLN A 15 12.41 -32.65 5.69
C GLN A 15 12.92 -33.81 4.81
N ASN A 16 14.26 -33.97 4.70
CA ASN A 16 15.03 -34.94 3.89
C ASN A 16 15.31 -34.60 2.40
N PHE A 17 15.30 -33.32 1.99
CA PHE A 17 15.46 -32.95 0.57
C PHE A 17 16.77 -33.43 -0.08
N ASP A 18 17.93 -33.15 0.53
CA ASP A 18 19.23 -33.45 -0.12
C ASP A 18 19.42 -34.96 -0.35
N GLU A 19 19.12 -35.79 0.64
CA GLU A 19 19.25 -37.25 0.54
C GLU A 19 18.26 -37.87 -0.46
N TYR A 20 17.03 -37.37 -0.53
CA TYR A 20 16.06 -37.81 -1.54
C TYR A 20 16.50 -37.41 -2.96
N MET A 21 16.95 -36.17 -3.16
CA MET A 21 17.44 -35.71 -4.47
C MET A 21 18.76 -36.39 -4.87
N LYS A 22 19.59 -36.77 -3.89
CA LYS A 22 20.80 -37.58 -4.05
C LYS A 22 20.46 -39.01 -4.48
N ALA A 23 19.41 -39.62 -3.91
CA ALA A 23 18.90 -40.93 -4.32
C ALA A 23 18.28 -40.92 -5.73
N LEU A 24 17.69 -39.80 -6.17
CA LEU A 24 17.30 -39.57 -7.58
C LEU A 24 18.50 -39.42 -8.54
N GLY A 25 19.73 -39.26 -8.03
CA GLY A 25 20.94 -39.05 -8.83
C GLY A 25 21.26 -37.58 -9.14
N VAL A 26 20.54 -36.62 -8.54
CA VAL A 26 20.71 -35.19 -8.84
C VAL A 26 22.05 -34.66 -8.30
N GLY A 27 22.81 -34.00 -9.17
CA GLY A 27 24.14 -33.48 -8.88
C GLY A 27 24.18 -32.45 -7.74
N PHE A 28 25.27 -32.47 -6.95
CA PHE A 28 25.41 -31.72 -5.70
C PHE A 28 25.03 -30.23 -5.81
N ALA A 29 25.52 -29.51 -6.82
CA ALA A 29 25.23 -28.09 -7.02
C ALA A 29 23.71 -27.82 -7.15
N THR A 30 23.00 -28.64 -7.93
CA THR A 30 21.54 -28.54 -8.09
C THR A 30 20.80 -28.80 -6.79
N ARG A 31 21.27 -29.76 -5.96
CA ARG A 31 20.67 -30.01 -4.65
C ARG A 31 20.87 -28.84 -3.69
N GLN A 32 22.06 -28.23 -3.67
CA GLN A 32 22.34 -27.05 -2.84
C GLN A 32 21.47 -25.85 -3.23
N VAL A 33 21.25 -25.60 -4.52
CA VAL A 33 20.30 -24.58 -5.00
C VAL A 33 18.85 -24.94 -4.65
N GLY A 34 18.49 -26.22 -4.71
CA GLY A 34 17.17 -26.73 -4.31
C GLY A 34 16.86 -26.50 -2.83
N ASN A 35 17.78 -26.84 -1.92
CA ASN A 35 17.63 -26.66 -0.46
C ASN A 35 17.31 -25.21 -0.05
N VAL A 36 17.82 -24.20 -0.77
CA VAL A 36 17.57 -22.78 -0.47
C VAL A 36 16.37 -22.19 -1.23
N THR A 37 15.80 -22.94 -2.18
CA THR A 37 14.67 -22.50 -3.00
C THR A 37 13.35 -22.81 -2.28
N LYS A 38 12.47 -21.80 -2.15
CA LYS A 38 11.12 -21.97 -1.58
C LYS A 38 10.07 -21.81 -2.69
N PRO A 39 9.78 -22.89 -3.45
CA PRO A 39 8.86 -22.86 -4.58
C PRO A 39 7.40 -22.67 -4.15
N THR A 40 6.59 -22.33 -5.14
CA THR A 40 5.15 -22.14 -5.06
C THR A 40 4.49 -23.12 -6.03
N VAL A 41 3.59 -23.97 -5.55
CA VAL A 41 2.80 -24.89 -6.38
C VAL A 41 1.40 -24.32 -6.51
N ILE A 42 0.99 -23.96 -7.72
CA ILE A 42 -0.36 -23.49 -8.05
C ILE A 42 -1.11 -24.68 -8.63
N ILE A 43 -2.27 -25.00 -8.08
CA ILE A 43 -3.17 -26.02 -8.62
C ILE A 43 -4.47 -25.32 -9.04
N SER A 44 -4.92 -25.56 -10.26
CA SER A 44 -6.20 -25.08 -10.80
C SER A 44 -6.91 -26.19 -11.56
N GLN A 45 -8.22 -26.03 -11.76
CA GLN A 45 -9.03 -26.91 -12.60
C GLN A 45 -9.68 -26.07 -13.70
N GLU A 46 -9.56 -26.52 -14.93
CA GLU A 46 -10.01 -25.83 -16.15
C GLU A 46 -10.95 -26.79 -16.89
N GLY A 47 -12.20 -26.85 -16.40
CA GLY A 47 -13.19 -27.84 -16.85
C GLY A 47 -12.91 -29.23 -16.29
N ASP A 48 -12.64 -30.18 -17.19
CA ASP A 48 -12.28 -31.57 -16.90
C ASP A 48 -10.77 -31.76 -16.62
N LYS A 49 -9.93 -30.79 -17.02
CA LYS A 49 -8.49 -30.82 -16.82
C LYS A 49 -8.06 -30.20 -15.50
N VAL A 50 -7.05 -30.80 -14.88
CA VAL A 50 -6.32 -30.25 -13.74
C VAL A 50 -4.97 -29.72 -14.24
N VAL A 51 -4.58 -28.54 -13.75
CA VAL A 51 -3.32 -27.88 -14.10
C VAL A 51 -2.51 -27.67 -12.83
N ILE A 52 -1.25 -28.10 -12.85
CA ILE A 52 -0.29 -27.88 -11.75
C ILE A 52 0.92 -27.10 -12.27
N LYS A 53 1.11 -25.89 -11.75
CA LYS A 53 2.22 -24.99 -12.10
C LYS A 53 3.16 -24.87 -10.90
N THR A 54 4.39 -25.37 -11.02
CA THR A 54 5.42 -25.20 -9.99
C THR A 54 6.34 -24.03 -10.37
N GLN A 55 6.29 -22.96 -9.59
CA GLN A 55 7.11 -21.76 -9.78
C GLN A 55 8.25 -21.72 -8.76
N SER A 56 9.47 -21.43 -9.21
CA SER A 56 10.65 -21.35 -8.34
C SER A 56 11.70 -20.36 -8.86
N THR A 57 12.73 -20.08 -8.05
CA THR A 57 13.89 -19.28 -8.46
C THR A 57 14.92 -20.08 -9.27
N PHE A 58 14.71 -21.38 -9.47
CA PHE A 58 15.61 -22.28 -10.21
C PHE A 58 15.05 -22.62 -11.59
N LYS A 59 13.84 -23.20 -11.63
CA LYS A 59 13.11 -23.57 -12.84
C LYS A 59 11.61 -23.55 -12.58
N ASN A 60 10.82 -23.24 -13.60
CA ASN A 60 9.35 -23.35 -13.55
C ASN A 60 8.91 -24.55 -14.37
N THR A 61 7.90 -25.29 -13.91
CA THR A 61 7.25 -26.36 -14.67
C THR A 61 5.73 -26.20 -14.63
N GLU A 62 5.06 -26.73 -15.66
CA GLU A 62 3.62 -26.71 -15.81
C GLU A 62 3.18 -28.03 -16.44
N ILE A 63 2.22 -28.70 -15.80
CA ILE A 63 1.58 -29.91 -16.32
C ILE A 63 0.06 -29.70 -16.37
N SER A 64 -0.59 -30.24 -17.39
CA SER A 64 -2.04 -30.22 -17.58
C SER A 64 -2.49 -31.64 -17.96
N PHE A 65 -3.42 -32.20 -17.21
CA PHE A 65 -3.79 -33.61 -17.31
C PHE A 65 -5.25 -33.85 -16.92
N HIS A 66 -5.77 -34.98 -17.38
CA HIS A 66 -7.03 -35.57 -16.91
C HIS A 66 -6.77 -36.55 -15.77
N LEU A 67 -7.70 -36.67 -14.82
CA LEU A 67 -7.52 -37.56 -13.67
C LEU A 67 -7.69 -39.02 -14.07
N GLY A 68 -6.66 -39.83 -13.82
CA GLY A 68 -6.60 -41.26 -14.15
C GLY A 68 -5.95 -41.57 -15.52
N GLU A 69 -5.63 -40.55 -16.32
CA GLU A 69 -4.99 -40.73 -17.64
C GLU A 69 -3.46 -40.60 -17.56
N GLU A 70 -2.75 -41.24 -18.52
CA GLU A 70 -1.30 -41.16 -18.63
C GLU A 70 -0.87 -40.07 -19.62
N PHE A 71 0.11 -39.26 -19.23
CA PHE A 71 0.70 -38.19 -20.05
C PHE A 71 2.23 -38.20 -19.95
N ASP A 72 2.89 -37.53 -20.90
CA ASP A 72 4.33 -37.30 -20.89
C ASP A 72 4.68 -36.06 -20.06
N GLU A 73 5.61 -36.19 -19.11
CA GLU A 73 6.08 -35.11 -18.24
C GLU A 73 7.62 -34.99 -18.31
N THR A 74 8.13 -33.79 -18.54
CA THR A 74 9.55 -33.45 -18.33
C THR A 74 9.72 -32.84 -16.94
N THR A 75 10.52 -33.48 -16.09
CA THR A 75 10.72 -33.07 -14.70
C THR A 75 11.60 -31.81 -14.59
N PRO A 76 11.65 -31.13 -13.42
CA PRO A 76 12.53 -29.98 -13.22
C PRO A 76 14.03 -30.28 -13.44
N ASP A 77 14.44 -31.53 -13.27
CA ASP A 77 15.79 -32.05 -13.52
C ASP A 77 15.95 -32.74 -14.89
N ASP A 78 15.09 -32.39 -15.85
CA ASP A 78 15.18 -32.75 -17.29
C ASP A 78 15.10 -34.26 -17.61
N ARG A 79 14.55 -35.06 -16.69
CA ARG A 79 14.12 -36.44 -16.99
C ARG A 79 12.75 -36.40 -17.68
N ASN A 80 12.57 -37.20 -18.73
CA ASN A 80 11.24 -37.47 -19.28
C ASN A 80 10.65 -38.70 -18.59
N CYS A 81 9.39 -38.63 -18.17
CA CYS A 81 8.69 -39.70 -17.50
C CYS A 81 7.25 -39.83 -17.99
N LYS A 82 6.69 -41.04 -17.88
CA LYS A 82 5.25 -41.25 -17.97
C LYS A 82 4.62 -40.95 -16.61
N SER A 83 3.58 -40.14 -16.62
CA SER A 83 2.93 -39.62 -15.43
C SER A 83 1.44 -39.90 -15.42
N VAL A 84 0.92 -40.31 -14.26
CA VAL A 84 -0.52 -40.48 -14.01
C VAL A 84 -0.85 -39.71 -12.72
N VAL A 85 -1.99 -39.02 -12.69
CA VAL A 85 -2.48 -38.37 -11.46
C VAL A 85 -3.91 -38.83 -11.17
N SER A 86 -4.16 -39.27 -9.95
CA SER A 86 -5.44 -39.82 -9.49
C SER A 86 -5.83 -39.29 -8.11
N LEU A 87 -7.11 -39.47 -7.74
CA LEU A 87 -7.58 -39.24 -6.38
C LEU A 87 -7.70 -40.59 -5.64
N ASP A 88 -7.06 -40.68 -4.48
CA ASP A 88 -7.23 -41.78 -3.52
C ASP A 88 -7.90 -41.22 -2.26
N GLY A 89 -9.22 -41.35 -2.19
CA GLY A 89 -10.04 -40.75 -1.13
C GLY A 89 -9.91 -39.22 -1.06
N ASP A 90 -9.22 -38.73 -0.03
CA ASP A 90 -8.93 -37.32 0.22
C ASP A 90 -7.56 -36.86 -0.31
N LYS A 91 -6.76 -37.76 -0.91
CA LYS A 91 -5.40 -37.49 -1.40
C LYS A 91 -5.35 -37.35 -2.92
N LEU A 92 -4.47 -36.46 -3.39
CA LEU A 92 -4.11 -36.33 -4.80
C LEU A 92 -2.75 -37.01 -5.02
N VAL A 93 -2.78 -38.19 -5.65
CA VAL A 93 -1.63 -39.06 -5.88
C VAL A 93 -1.13 -38.85 -7.31
N HIS A 94 0.16 -38.57 -7.47
CA HIS A 94 0.82 -38.39 -8.76
C HIS A 94 1.98 -39.39 -8.81
N VAL A 95 2.00 -40.23 -9.85
CA VAL A 95 2.99 -41.28 -10.08
C VAL A 95 3.84 -40.87 -11.27
N GLN A 96 5.17 -40.93 -11.15
CA GLN A 96 6.12 -40.71 -12.24
C GLN A 96 6.93 -41.98 -12.49
N LYS A 97 6.99 -42.46 -13.73
CA LYS A 97 7.74 -43.67 -14.14
C LYS A 97 8.76 -43.35 -15.24
N TRP A 98 10.01 -43.76 -15.03
CA TRP A 98 11.10 -43.62 -16.00
C TRP A 98 12.16 -44.71 -15.73
N ASP A 99 12.79 -45.26 -16.77
CA ASP A 99 13.95 -46.18 -16.67
C ASP A 99 13.79 -47.34 -15.65
N GLY A 100 12.58 -47.89 -15.51
CA GLY A 100 12.27 -48.95 -14.53
C GLY A 100 12.16 -48.49 -13.06
N LYS A 101 12.20 -47.18 -12.81
CA LYS A 101 12.02 -46.54 -11.49
C LYS A 101 10.66 -45.86 -11.39
N GLU A 102 10.17 -45.72 -10.16
CA GLU A 102 8.91 -45.05 -9.86
C GLU A 102 9.05 -44.10 -8.65
N THR A 103 8.52 -42.88 -8.80
CA THR A 103 8.32 -41.94 -7.70
C THR A 103 6.84 -41.69 -7.49
N ASN A 104 6.40 -41.77 -6.24
CA ASN A 104 5.04 -41.43 -5.82
C ASN A 104 5.03 -40.09 -5.06
N PHE A 105 4.11 -39.21 -5.44
CA PHE A 105 3.91 -37.87 -4.89
C PHE A 105 2.48 -37.79 -4.30
N VAL A 106 2.35 -38.03 -3.00
CA VAL A 106 1.05 -38.00 -2.31
C VAL A 106 0.83 -36.61 -1.71
N ARG A 107 -0.23 -35.91 -2.13
CA ARG A 107 -0.65 -34.62 -1.59
C ARG A 107 -1.89 -34.82 -0.70
N GLU A 108 -1.86 -34.25 0.50
CA GLU A 108 -2.91 -34.38 1.52
C GLU A 108 -3.10 -33.04 2.25
N ILE A 109 -4.32 -32.66 2.62
CA ILE A 109 -4.59 -31.36 3.26
C ILE A 109 -4.91 -31.55 4.74
N LYS A 110 -4.02 -31.03 5.60
CA LYS A 110 -4.12 -31.11 7.06
C LYS A 110 -4.10 -29.70 7.67
N ASN A 111 -5.15 -29.34 8.41
CA ASN A 111 -5.27 -28.07 9.12
C ASN A 111 -4.98 -26.83 8.23
N GLY A 112 -5.50 -26.82 7.00
CA GLY A 112 -5.31 -25.73 6.03
C GLY A 112 -3.93 -25.68 5.36
N LYS A 113 -3.09 -26.70 5.55
CA LYS A 113 -1.77 -26.86 4.90
C LYS A 113 -1.78 -28.08 4.00
N MET A 114 -1.11 -28.00 2.84
CA MET A 114 -0.85 -29.16 2.00
C MET A 114 0.46 -29.79 2.46
N VAL A 115 0.38 -31.05 2.87
CA VAL A 115 1.54 -31.91 3.04
C VAL A 115 1.76 -32.64 1.71
N MET A 116 2.97 -32.59 1.16
CA MET A 116 3.35 -33.43 0.01
C MET A 116 4.45 -34.39 0.42
N ILE A 117 4.18 -35.67 0.29
CA ILE A 117 5.11 -36.76 0.60
C ILE A 117 5.61 -37.34 -0.72
N HIS A 118 6.91 -37.30 -0.91
CA HIS A 118 7.63 -37.92 -2.01
C HIS A 118 8.23 -39.23 -1.54
N THR A 119 8.00 -40.31 -2.31
CA THR A 119 8.58 -41.63 -2.03
C THR A 119 9.18 -42.20 -3.31
N LEU A 120 10.49 -42.46 -3.28
CA LEU A 120 11.20 -43.20 -4.32
C LEU A 120 11.19 -44.71 -3.98
N THR A 121 11.25 -45.59 -4.99
CA THR A 121 11.00 -47.04 -4.88
C THR A 121 11.97 -47.87 -4.01
N THR A 122 12.84 -47.23 -3.23
CA THR A 122 13.62 -47.85 -2.14
C THR A 122 13.79 -46.86 -0.97
N ASN A 123 12.96 -46.99 0.06
CA ASN A 123 13.09 -46.44 1.44
C ASN A 123 13.36 -44.93 1.66
N TYR A 124 13.49 -44.09 0.64
CA TYR A 124 13.67 -42.64 0.82
C TYR A 124 12.33 -41.88 0.75
N THR A 125 11.88 -41.41 1.93
CA THR A 125 10.71 -40.54 2.08
C THR A 125 11.13 -39.10 2.37
N TYR A 126 10.53 -38.15 1.65
CA TYR A 126 10.80 -36.72 1.73
C TYR A 126 9.49 -35.93 1.83
N THR A 127 9.39 -34.97 2.76
CA THR A 127 8.12 -34.29 3.08
C THR A 127 8.22 -32.77 2.92
N TRP A 128 7.29 -32.17 2.17
CA TRP A 128 7.03 -30.73 2.15
C TRP A 128 5.88 -30.39 3.09
N ASN A 129 6.06 -29.34 3.88
CA ASN A 129 4.99 -28.63 4.59
C ASN A 129 4.68 -27.33 3.84
N MET A 130 3.54 -27.24 3.14
CA MET A 130 3.13 -26.02 2.42
C MET A 130 1.96 -25.31 3.09
N GLY A 131 2.09 -23.99 3.25
CA GLY A 131 0.97 -23.13 3.64
C GLY A 131 0.04 -22.88 2.46
N THR A 132 -1.27 -22.80 2.71
CA THR A 132 -2.21 -22.15 1.78
C THR A 132 -1.79 -20.69 1.59
N TYR A 133 -1.91 -20.22 0.36
CA TYR A 133 -1.88 -18.81 0.01
C TYR A 133 -3.09 -18.57 -0.89
N LYS A 134 -4.17 -17.97 -0.37
CA LYS A 134 -5.39 -17.73 -1.16
C LYS A 134 -5.19 -16.61 -2.18
N TYR A 135 -4.59 -16.95 -3.31
CA TYR A 135 -4.79 -16.24 -4.56
C TYR A 135 -6.13 -16.69 -5.14
N MET A 136 -7.06 -15.77 -5.37
CA MET A 136 -8.36 -16.09 -5.98
C MET A 136 -8.30 -15.87 -7.49
N PRO A 137 -8.34 -16.92 -8.34
CA PRO A 137 -8.74 -16.76 -9.72
C PRO A 137 -10.20 -16.29 -9.73
N GLY A 138 -10.46 -15.14 -10.33
CA GLY A 138 -11.69 -14.37 -10.11
C GLY A 138 -11.47 -12.85 -10.08
N CYS A 139 -10.22 -12.41 -9.91
CA CYS A 139 -9.81 -11.11 -10.45
C CYS A 139 -9.72 -11.19 -11.99
N GLU A 140 -10.87 -11.22 -12.66
CA GLU A 140 -10.99 -10.61 -13.97
C GLU A 140 -10.69 -9.12 -13.79
N VAL A 141 -9.41 -8.77 -13.96
CA VAL A 141 -9.00 -7.37 -13.92
C VAL A 141 -9.54 -6.72 -15.17
N TYR A 142 -10.64 -5.96 -15.02
CA TYR A 142 -11.08 -4.99 -16.01
C TYR A 142 -9.86 -4.20 -16.46
N THR A 143 -9.45 -4.41 -17.72
CA THR A 143 -8.29 -3.75 -18.30
C THR A 143 -8.51 -2.25 -18.20
N GLN A 144 -7.61 -1.53 -17.55
CA GLN A 144 -7.65 -0.07 -17.49
C GLN A 144 -7.69 0.49 -18.91
N ARG A 145 -8.88 0.96 -19.33
CA ARG A 145 -8.98 1.89 -20.44
C ARG A 145 -8.45 3.22 -19.92
N CYS A 146 -7.14 3.44 -20.07
CA CYS A 146 -6.52 4.73 -19.80
C CYS A 146 -7.30 5.80 -20.58
N PRO A 147 -7.93 6.79 -19.92
CA PRO A 147 -8.58 7.87 -20.65
C PRO A 147 -7.52 8.65 -21.44
N GLY A 148 -7.86 9.00 -22.69
CA GLY A 148 -7.06 9.94 -23.48
C GLY A 148 -7.03 11.33 -22.82
N PRO A 149 -6.09 12.22 -23.20
CA PRO A 149 -5.92 13.54 -22.59
C PRO A 149 -7.13 14.49 -22.69
N ASP A 150 -8.17 14.10 -23.44
CA ASP A 150 -9.32 14.88 -23.91
C ASP A 150 -10.68 14.25 -23.60
N GLY A 151 -10.71 12.99 -23.11
CA GLY A 151 -11.94 12.28 -22.75
C GLY A 151 -12.89 11.95 -23.91
N ARG A 152 -12.43 11.96 -25.16
CA ARG A 152 -13.25 11.65 -26.35
C ARG A 152 -12.83 10.33 -27.00
N VAL A 153 -13.78 9.71 -27.70
CA VAL A 153 -13.51 8.59 -28.61
C VAL A 153 -13.59 9.13 -30.02
N GLU A 154 -12.44 9.47 -30.62
CA GLU A 154 -12.38 9.82 -32.04
C GLU A 154 -12.11 8.57 -32.91
N PRO A 155 -12.56 8.55 -34.17
CA PRO A 155 -12.33 7.42 -35.08
C PRO A 155 -10.84 7.25 -35.41
N ARG A 156 -10.48 6.04 -35.85
CA ARG A 156 -9.15 5.82 -36.44
C ARG A 156 -9.10 6.49 -37.81
N ASP A 157 -8.25 7.51 -37.96
CA ASP A 157 -7.66 7.82 -39.25
C ASP A 157 -6.17 8.15 -39.14
N GLY A 158 -5.44 7.94 -40.24
CA GLY A 158 -4.01 7.65 -40.18
C GLY A 158 -3.08 8.86 -40.27
N ASN A 159 -2.56 9.35 -39.13
CA ASN A 159 -1.18 9.86 -39.09
C ASN A 159 -0.50 9.82 -37.71
N ARG A 160 0.84 9.95 -37.72
CA ARG A 160 1.73 9.56 -36.59
C ARG A 160 1.47 10.31 -35.28
N SER A 161 0.89 9.62 -34.31
CA SER A 161 0.80 10.00 -32.89
C SER A 161 1.85 9.24 -32.04
N PRO A 162 2.21 9.74 -30.83
CA PRO A 162 3.14 9.03 -29.95
C PRO A 162 2.56 7.67 -29.50
N ARG A 163 3.42 6.65 -29.35
CA ARG A 163 2.98 5.30 -28.96
C ARG A 163 2.33 5.33 -27.57
N PRO A 164 1.16 4.69 -27.36
CA PRO A 164 0.59 4.55 -26.03
C PRO A 164 1.50 3.70 -25.12
N VAL A 165 1.58 4.06 -23.84
CA VAL A 165 2.29 3.26 -22.83
C VAL A 165 1.48 2.00 -22.59
N ALA A 166 1.99 0.86 -23.08
CA ALA A 166 1.34 -0.43 -22.89
C ALA A 166 1.31 -0.81 -21.40
N ALA A 167 0.12 -1.10 -20.87
CA ALA A 167 -0.04 -1.61 -19.52
C ALA A 167 0.64 -2.99 -19.41
N THR A 168 1.56 -3.12 -18.45
CA THR A 168 2.33 -4.33 -18.19
C THR A 168 2.05 -4.84 -16.77
N ARG A 169 2.64 -5.99 -16.38
CA ARG A 169 2.22 -6.76 -15.19
C ARG A 169 2.19 -5.94 -13.89
N ASP A 170 3.14 -5.02 -13.70
CA ASP A 170 3.28 -4.23 -12.47
C ASP A 170 2.54 -2.87 -12.58
N GLY A 171 1.94 -2.59 -13.74
CA GLY A 171 1.07 -1.43 -14.04
C GLY A 171 1.66 -0.45 -15.06
N ALA A 172 1.00 0.69 -15.26
CA ALA A 172 1.48 1.79 -16.10
C ALA A 172 1.54 3.11 -15.30
N ALA A 173 2.11 4.17 -15.89
CA ALA A 173 2.09 5.51 -15.30
C ALA A 173 0.63 5.97 -15.08
N GLY A 174 0.31 6.44 -13.88
CA GLY A 174 -1.08 6.72 -13.46
C GLY A 174 -1.99 5.48 -13.30
N CYS A 175 -1.43 4.27 -13.38
CA CYS A 175 -2.15 2.98 -13.45
C CYS A 175 -1.32 1.85 -12.78
N ALA A 176 -0.65 2.13 -11.66
CA ALA A 176 0.22 1.17 -10.99
C ALA A 176 -0.55 0.22 -10.05
N ARG A 177 -0.09 -1.03 -9.90
CA ARG A 177 -0.66 -1.98 -8.94
C ARG A 177 0.06 -1.87 -7.59
N LEU A 178 -0.56 -1.20 -6.62
CA LEU A 178 -0.02 -0.99 -5.28
C LEU A 178 -0.57 -2.01 -4.27
N LEU A 179 0.28 -2.41 -3.32
CA LEU A 179 -0.16 -2.88 -2.00
C LEU A 179 -0.67 -1.66 -1.20
N PRO A 180 -1.64 -1.83 -0.29
CA PRO A 180 -2.51 -0.74 0.11
C PRO A 180 -1.77 0.45 0.72
N ALA A 181 -1.97 1.61 0.08
CA ALA A 181 -1.88 2.89 0.74
C ALA A 181 -3.04 3.04 1.74
N GLY A 182 -2.83 3.83 2.79
CA GLY A 182 -3.92 4.40 3.57
C GLY A 182 -4.07 3.95 5.03
N CYS A 183 -3.08 3.23 5.55
CA CYS A 183 -3.01 2.86 6.96
C CYS A 183 -1.72 3.35 7.63
N LEU A 184 -1.80 3.62 8.94
CA LEU A 184 -0.65 3.66 9.83
C LEU A 184 -0.50 2.29 10.52
N ALA A 185 0.71 1.77 10.62
CA ALA A 185 1.03 0.58 11.41
C ALA A 185 2.23 0.85 12.31
N LEU A 186 2.13 0.44 13.58
CA LEU A 186 3.18 0.68 14.59
C LEU A 186 3.67 -0.66 15.15
N PRO A 187 4.89 -1.12 14.81
CA PRO A 187 5.39 -2.40 15.27
C PRO A 187 5.62 -2.40 16.80
N PRO A 188 5.54 -3.56 17.46
CA PRO A 188 5.96 -3.71 18.85
C PRO A 188 7.46 -3.38 19.00
N ARG A 189 7.85 -2.95 20.22
CA ARG A 189 9.21 -2.46 20.53
C ARG A 189 10.32 -3.32 19.92
N PRO A 190 11.36 -2.72 19.29
CA PRO A 190 12.45 -3.49 18.71
C PRO A 190 13.17 -4.29 19.78
N ARG A 191 13.21 -5.62 19.63
CA ARG A 191 14.19 -6.45 20.34
C ARG A 191 15.56 -6.18 19.75
N THR A 192 16.54 -5.92 20.61
CA THR A 192 17.95 -5.75 20.24
C THR A 192 18.53 -7.08 19.73
N ALA A 193 18.40 -7.34 18.44
CA ALA A 193 18.97 -8.50 17.76
C ALA A 193 19.68 -8.09 16.48
N SER A 194 20.99 -8.30 16.42
CA SER A 194 21.83 -7.98 15.26
C SER A 194 21.53 -8.89 14.06
N GLY A 195 21.30 -8.29 12.89
CA GLY A 195 21.39 -8.98 11.59
C GLY A 195 20.09 -9.52 10.97
N SER A 196 18.92 -9.35 11.60
CA SER A 196 17.65 -9.78 10.99
C SER A 196 17.23 -8.88 9.82
N ARG A 197 17.03 -9.49 8.64
CA ARG A 197 16.69 -8.81 7.37
C ARG A 197 15.31 -8.14 7.43
N TRP A 198 15.29 -6.82 7.57
CA TRP A 198 14.09 -5.98 7.53
C TRP A 198 13.23 -6.23 6.27
N ARG A 199 11.91 -6.10 6.44
CA ARG A 199 10.92 -6.01 5.35
C ARG A 199 10.28 -4.62 5.41
N PRO A 200 9.95 -3.99 4.27
CA PRO A 200 9.19 -2.75 4.29
C PRO A 200 7.76 -3.03 4.78
N GLU A 201 7.40 -2.43 5.92
CA GLU A 201 6.03 -2.36 6.43
C GLU A 201 5.47 -0.97 6.05
N SER A 202 4.22 -0.91 5.58
CA SER A 202 3.67 0.32 5.03
C SER A 202 3.06 1.24 6.08
N GLN A 203 3.48 2.51 6.03
CA GLN A 203 2.68 3.63 6.49
C GLN A 203 2.37 4.55 5.28
N SER A 204 1.11 4.90 5.10
CA SER A 204 0.71 6.12 4.38
C SER A 204 -0.68 6.54 4.89
N GLY A 205 -0.93 7.84 5.07
CA GLY A 205 -2.22 8.29 5.61
C GLY A 205 -3.35 8.14 4.59
N GLY A 206 -4.45 7.51 5.00
CA GLY A 206 -5.76 7.53 4.31
C GLY A 206 -5.90 6.78 2.98
N GLY A 207 -6.97 5.98 2.87
CA GLY A 207 -7.25 4.92 1.89
C GLY A 207 -7.17 5.28 0.41
N ASP A 208 -8.34 5.42 -0.23
CA ASP A 208 -8.53 5.31 -1.69
C ASP A 208 -8.21 3.89 -2.23
N SER A 209 -8.96 2.90 -1.74
CA SER A 209 -8.86 1.51 -2.21
C SER A 209 -9.42 1.29 -3.63
N PRO A 210 -10.58 1.87 -4.01
CA PRO A 210 -11.18 1.66 -5.35
C PRO A 210 -10.46 2.42 -6.48
N PRO A 211 -10.51 1.90 -7.72
CA PRO A 211 -9.84 2.53 -8.85
C PRO A 211 -10.53 3.82 -9.29
N HIS A 212 -9.76 4.73 -9.89
CA HIS A 212 -10.26 5.94 -10.52
C HIS A 212 -10.96 5.61 -11.85
N VAL A 213 -12.24 5.26 -11.79
CA VAL A 213 -13.13 5.01 -12.94
C VAL A 213 -14.41 5.86 -12.82
N PRO A 214 -15.14 6.14 -13.91
CA PRO A 214 -16.40 6.87 -13.85
C PRO A 214 -17.41 6.24 -12.87
N VAL A 215 -18.13 7.06 -12.10
CA VAL A 215 -19.04 6.62 -11.01
C VAL A 215 -19.99 5.49 -11.41
N ARG A 216 -20.48 5.48 -12.65
CA ARG A 216 -21.38 4.47 -13.24
C ARG A 216 -20.77 3.07 -13.41
N GLU A 217 -19.44 2.95 -13.31
CA GLU A 217 -18.67 1.70 -13.44
C GLU A 217 -18.32 1.10 -12.06
N LEU A 218 -18.80 1.73 -10.97
CA LEU A 218 -18.73 1.26 -9.59
C LEU A 218 -20.13 1.15 -8.97
N SER A 219 -20.20 0.50 -7.81
CA SER A 219 -21.36 0.50 -6.91
C SER A 219 -20.87 0.51 -5.45
N THR A 220 -21.77 0.78 -4.50
CA THR A 220 -21.49 0.66 -3.06
C THR A 220 -20.89 -0.69 -2.69
N ASP A 221 -21.38 -1.77 -3.31
CA ASP A 221 -20.93 -3.13 -2.99
C ASP A 221 -19.63 -3.48 -3.70
N THR A 222 -19.37 -2.92 -4.88
CA THR A 222 -18.05 -2.96 -5.52
C THR A 222 -17.00 -2.28 -4.64
N VAL A 223 -17.30 -1.08 -4.11
CA VAL A 223 -16.41 -0.33 -3.21
C VAL A 223 -16.14 -1.12 -1.93
N ILE A 224 -17.18 -1.64 -1.26
CA ILE A 224 -17.04 -2.46 -0.06
C ILE A 224 -16.19 -3.71 -0.33
N ASN A 225 -16.39 -4.39 -1.47
CA ASN A 225 -15.62 -5.58 -1.83
C ASN A 225 -14.12 -5.28 -2.06
N VAL A 226 -13.78 -4.12 -2.63
CA VAL A 226 -12.37 -3.71 -2.79
C VAL A 226 -11.74 -3.40 -1.43
N ILE A 227 -12.41 -2.64 -0.56
CA ILE A 227 -11.92 -2.34 0.80
C ILE A 227 -11.78 -3.63 1.63
N ALA A 228 -12.72 -4.57 1.49
CA ALA A 228 -12.66 -5.88 2.15
C ALA A 228 -11.47 -6.73 1.65
N ASN A 229 -11.19 -6.72 0.34
CA ASN A 229 -10.04 -7.41 -0.24
C ASN A 229 -8.71 -6.84 0.29
N MET A 230 -8.55 -5.51 0.30
CA MET A 230 -7.35 -4.85 0.85
C MET A 230 -7.19 -5.11 2.36
N THR A 231 -8.29 -5.02 3.12
CA THR A 231 -8.28 -5.32 4.57
C THR A 231 -7.89 -6.76 4.85
N THR A 232 -8.51 -7.72 4.16
CA THR A 232 -8.24 -9.16 4.32
C THR A 232 -6.80 -9.50 3.90
N THR A 233 -6.28 -8.85 2.87
CA THR A 233 -4.88 -8.98 2.44
C THR A 233 -3.92 -8.52 3.53
N MET A 234 -4.17 -7.36 4.15
CA MET A 234 -3.35 -6.87 5.27
C MET A 234 -3.42 -7.79 6.49
N GLN A 235 -4.62 -8.24 6.88
CA GLN A 235 -4.82 -9.18 7.99
C GLN A 235 -4.14 -10.53 7.74
N SER A 236 -4.10 -11.00 6.49
CA SER A 236 -3.44 -12.25 6.09
C SER A 236 -1.91 -12.14 6.05
N LEU A 237 -1.36 -10.98 5.67
CA LEU A 237 0.09 -10.73 5.61
C LEU A 237 0.68 -10.36 6.97
N PHE A 238 -0.08 -9.66 7.81
CA PHE A 238 0.38 -9.08 9.08
C PHE A 238 -0.59 -9.40 10.24
N PRO A 239 -0.86 -10.69 10.55
CA PRO A 239 -1.92 -11.09 11.49
C PRO A 239 -1.72 -10.61 12.94
N ASN A 240 -0.49 -10.23 13.31
CA ASN A 240 -0.13 -9.76 14.66
C ASN A 240 0.15 -8.24 14.71
N LEU A 241 -0.15 -7.50 13.64
CA LEU A 241 0.11 -6.06 13.53
C LEU A 241 -1.19 -5.28 13.73
N GLN A 242 -1.19 -4.32 14.66
CA GLN A 242 -2.28 -3.37 14.78
C GLN A 242 -2.15 -2.32 13.66
N VAL A 243 -3.21 -2.17 12.88
CA VAL A 243 -3.28 -1.29 11.71
C VAL A 243 -4.38 -0.25 11.97
N PHE A 244 -4.11 1.00 11.67
CA PHE A 244 -5.05 2.13 11.83
C PHE A 244 -5.37 2.70 10.45
N PRO A 245 -6.49 2.30 9.81
CA PRO A 245 -6.92 2.83 8.52
C PRO A 245 -7.63 4.18 8.66
N ALA A 246 -7.55 5.03 7.66
CA ALA A 246 -8.42 6.19 7.48
C ALA A 246 -9.15 6.09 6.12
N LEU A 247 -10.41 6.52 6.03
CA LEU A 247 -11.15 6.51 4.75
C LEU A 247 -10.61 7.59 3.80
N GLY A 248 -10.47 7.24 2.53
CA GLY A 248 -10.28 8.18 1.41
C GLY A 248 -11.60 8.60 0.75
N ASN A 249 -11.51 9.45 -0.28
CA ASN A 249 -12.67 9.96 -1.01
C ASN A 249 -13.18 8.98 -2.07
N HIS A 250 -12.34 8.07 -2.59
CA HIS A 250 -12.76 6.94 -3.41
C HIS A 250 -13.31 5.75 -2.61
N ASP A 251 -13.09 5.67 -1.28
CA ASP A 251 -13.65 4.61 -0.42
C ASP A 251 -15.17 4.75 -0.17
N TYR A 252 -15.91 5.44 -1.04
CA TYR A 252 -17.37 5.60 -0.97
C TYR A 252 -18.01 5.61 -2.37
N TRP A 253 -19.31 5.33 -2.45
CA TRP A 253 -20.06 5.40 -3.71
C TRP A 253 -21.36 6.22 -3.56
N PRO A 254 -21.62 7.21 -4.44
CA PRO A 254 -20.68 7.82 -5.39
C PRO A 254 -19.43 8.38 -4.70
N GLN A 255 -18.30 8.45 -5.43
CA GLN A 255 -17.04 8.97 -4.87
C GLN A 255 -17.20 10.39 -4.31
N ASP A 256 -16.37 10.72 -3.33
CA ASP A 256 -16.32 11.99 -2.62
C ASP A 256 -17.56 12.30 -1.74
N GLN A 257 -18.70 11.64 -1.93
CA GLN A 257 -19.98 11.96 -1.28
C GLN A 257 -20.14 11.32 0.11
N LEU A 258 -19.11 11.37 0.94
CA LEU A 258 -19.11 10.72 2.26
C LEU A 258 -20.11 11.42 3.21
N PRO A 259 -21.07 10.68 3.80
CA PRO A 259 -22.18 11.26 4.54
C PRO A 259 -21.85 11.62 6.00
N ILE A 260 -22.68 12.50 6.57
CA ILE A 260 -22.60 12.93 7.97
C ILE A 260 -23.35 12.01 8.96
N PHE A 261 -23.72 10.81 8.52
CA PHE A 261 -24.56 9.85 9.24
C PHE A 261 -24.18 8.42 8.87
N THR A 262 -24.70 7.43 9.60
CA THR A 262 -24.36 6.02 9.41
C THR A 262 -24.75 5.50 8.02
N SER A 263 -23.85 4.73 7.40
CA SER A 263 -23.98 4.27 6.00
C SER A 263 -23.64 2.79 5.85
N LYS A 264 -23.98 2.19 4.69
CA LYS A 264 -23.60 0.79 4.37
C LYS A 264 -22.08 0.63 4.40
N VAL A 265 -21.35 1.61 3.86
CA VAL A 265 -19.88 1.62 3.85
C VAL A 265 -19.30 1.76 5.25
N TYR A 266 -19.75 2.73 6.05
CA TYR A 266 -19.27 2.92 7.43
C TYR A 266 -19.51 1.66 8.29
N ASN A 267 -20.66 1.00 8.11
CA ASN A 267 -20.95 -0.26 8.81
C ASN A 267 -20.14 -1.45 8.29
N ALA A 268 -19.77 -1.49 7.01
CA ALA A 268 -18.88 -2.51 6.48
C ALA A 268 -17.46 -2.33 7.02
N VAL A 269 -16.86 -1.15 6.89
CA VAL A 269 -15.47 -0.90 7.36
C VAL A 269 -15.34 -1.05 8.88
N ALA A 270 -16.34 -0.61 9.66
CA ALA A 270 -16.37 -0.84 11.10
C ALA A 270 -16.58 -2.31 11.53
N SER A 271 -16.90 -3.20 10.59
CA SER A 271 -16.94 -4.65 10.82
C SER A 271 -15.62 -5.30 10.36
N LEU A 272 -15.08 -4.85 9.23
CA LEU A 272 -13.80 -5.30 8.66
C LEU A 272 -12.58 -4.92 9.54
N TRP A 273 -12.60 -3.73 10.15
CA TRP A 273 -11.50 -3.18 10.95
C TRP A 273 -11.62 -3.45 12.45
N LYS A 274 -12.69 -4.13 12.89
CA LYS A 274 -12.89 -4.54 14.29
C LYS A 274 -11.71 -5.35 14.89
N PRO A 275 -10.93 -6.17 14.14
CA PRO A 275 -9.73 -6.81 14.67
C PRO A 275 -8.60 -5.86 15.11
N TRP A 276 -8.69 -4.55 14.82
CA TRP A 276 -7.68 -3.55 15.16
C TRP A 276 -8.18 -2.42 16.08
N LEU A 277 -9.50 -2.33 16.31
CA LEU A 277 -10.18 -1.17 16.89
C LEU A 277 -11.13 -1.60 18.03
N ASP A 278 -11.10 -0.85 19.14
CA ASP A 278 -11.98 -1.05 20.29
C ASP A 278 -13.43 -0.65 19.97
N GLU A 279 -14.40 -1.12 20.77
CA GLU A 279 -15.84 -0.90 20.51
C GLU A 279 -16.22 0.60 20.48
N GLU A 280 -15.52 1.47 21.20
CA GLU A 280 -15.70 2.92 21.14
C GLU A 280 -15.31 3.47 19.75
N ALA A 281 -14.14 3.06 19.24
CA ALA A 281 -13.65 3.44 17.92
C ALA A 281 -14.56 2.90 16.81
N VAL A 282 -15.02 1.64 16.94
CA VAL A 282 -16.02 1.03 16.05
C VAL A 282 -17.34 1.83 16.10
N SER A 283 -17.76 2.33 17.26
CA SER A 283 -19.00 3.10 17.43
C SER A 283 -18.95 4.48 16.74
N THR A 284 -17.86 5.23 16.84
CA THR A 284 -17.71 6.51 16.12
C THR A 284 -17.52 6.29 14.61
N LEU A 285 -16.76 5.26 14.22
CA LEU A 285 -16.52 4.89 12.83
C LEU A 285 -17.84 4.57 12.10
N ARG A 286 -18.76 3.83 12.74
CA ARG A 286 -20.12 3.57 12.20
C ARG A 286 -20.96 4.83 12.01
N LYS A 287 -20.75 5.86 12.83
CA LYS A 287 -21.57 7.10 12.82
C LYS A 287 -21.11 8.11 11.78
N GLY A 288 -19.79 8.34 11.65
CA GLY A 288 -19.24 9.42 10.83
C GLY A 288 -17.94 9.11 10.07
N GLY A 289 -17.46 7.86 10.07
CA GLY A 289 -16.23 7.48 9.36
C GLY A 289 -14.91 7.81 10.08
N PHE A 290 -14.96 8.34 11.30
CA PHE A 290 -13.79 8.76 12.11
C PHE A 290 -13.74 8.06 13.48
N TYR A 291 -12.55 7.97 14.08
CA TYR A 291 -12.37 7.34 15.39
C TYR A 291 -11.07 7.76 16.08
N SER A 292 -10.95 7.46 17.39
CA SER A 292 -9.68 7.50 18.11
C SER A 292 -9.38 6.14 18.72
N GLN A 293 -8.11 5.74 18.74
CA GLN A 293 -7.69 4.41 19.20
C GLN A 293 -6.36 4.53 19.96
N LYS A 294 -6.25 3.87 21.12
CA LYS A 294 -4.96 3.71 21.80
C LYS A 294 -4.09 2.67 21.10
N VAL A 295 -2.80 2.96 20.99
CA VAL A 295 -1.82 2.01 20.43
C VAL A 295 -1.56 0.92 21.48
N SER A 296 -1.92 -0.32 21.16
CA SER A 296 -1.79 -1.48 22.08
C SER A 296 -0.38 -1.68 22.63
N THR A 297 0.64 -1.37 21.82
CA THR A 297 2.06 -1.47 22.18
C THR A 297 2.60 -0.24 22.93
N ASN A 298 1.85 0.86 22.98
CA ASN A 298 2.27 2.17 23.51
C ASN A 298 1.06 2.93 24.10
N LEU A 299 0.62 2.57 25.32
CA LEU A 299 -0.66 3.02 25.92
C LEU A 299 -0.82 4.54 26.16
N ASN A 300 0.28 5.31 26.04
CA ASN A 300 0.30 6.78 26.15
C ASN A 300 0.29 7.48 24.77
N LEU A 301 0.24 6.72 23.67
CA LEU A 301 0.08 7.21 22.31
C LEU A 301 -1.33 6.86 21.81
N ARG A 302 -2.05 7.88 21.33
CA ARG A 302 -3.36 7.74 20.68
C ARG A 302 -3.27 8.11 19.21
N ILE A 303 -3.91 7.29 18.37
CA ILE A 303 -4.18 7.62 16.98
C ILE A 303 -5.56 8.27 16.90
N ILE A 304 -5.68 9.40 16.21
CA ILE A 304 -6.94 10.03 15.84
C ILE A 304 -7.07 9.93 14.32
N SER A 305 -8.02 9.12 13.85
CA SER A 305 -8.33 8.95 12.43
C SER A 305 -9.50 9.84 12.04
N LEU A 306 -9.19 10.92 11.32
CA LEU A 306 -10.17 11.89 10.83
C LEU A 306 -10.75 11.48 9.48
N ASN A 307 -12.04 11.76 9.29
CA ASN A 307 -12.72 11.67 8.01
C ASN A 307 -12.70 13.06 7.34
N THR A 308 -11.52 13.47 6.86
CA THR A 308 -11.35 14.78 6.21
C THR A 308 -12.06 14.89 4.86
N ASN A 309 -12.58 13.78 4.32
CA ASN A 309 -13.43 13.78 3.13
C ASN A 309 -14.77 14.50 3.37
N LEU A 310 -15.21 14.64 4.64
CA LEU A 310 -16.33 15.53 4.99
C LEU A 310 -16.04 17.00 4.70
N TYR A 311 -14.76 17.37 4.63
CA TYR A 311 -14.30 18.73 4.34
C TYR A 311 -13.92 18.96 2.87
N TYR A 312 -13.86 17.88 2.08
CA TYR A 312 -13.38 17.88 0.69
C TYR A 312 -14.28 18.70 -0.24
N GLY A 313 -13.69 19.43 -1.19
CA GLY A 313 -14.39 20.36 -2.07
C GLY A 313 -15.58 19.74 -2.83
N PRO A 314 -15.41 18.58 -3.49
CA PRO A 314 -16.47 17.85 -4.19
C PRO A 314 -17.57 17.18 -3.34
N ASN A 315 -17.48 17.12 -2.00
CA ASN A 315 -18.47 16.42 -1.17
C ASN A 315 -19.75 17.26 -0.99
N ILE A 316 -20.76 17.10 -1.84
CA ILE A 316 -21.98 17.93 -1.81
C ILE A 316 -22.82 17.73 -0.54
N VAL A 317 -22.66 16.57 0.13
CA VAL A 317 -23.44 16.19 1.33
C VAL A 317 -23.13 17.09 2.54
N THR A 318 -21.94 17.71 2.56
CA THR A 318 -21.50 18.58 3.65
C THR A 318 -21.63 20.08 3.36
N LEU A 319 -22.21 20.47 2.22
CA LEU A 319 -22.46 21.87 1.90
C LEU A 319 -23.31 22.54 3.01
N ASN A 320 -22.92 23.76 3.37
CA ASN A 320 -23.53 24.58 4.42
C ASN A 320 -23.59 23.91 5.82
N LYS A 321 -22.72 22.94 6.12
CA LYS A 321 -22.55 22.37 7.48
C LYS A 321 -21.37 23.02 8.19
N THR A 322 -21.59 23.56 9.39
CA THR A 322 -20.56 24.19 10.25
C THR A 322 -19.70 23.17 11.01
N ASP A 323 -20.25 21.99 11.29
CA ASP A 323 -19.52 20.82 11.76
C ASP A 323 -20.15 19.53 11.19
N PRO A 324 -19.70 19.04 10.02
CA PRO A 324 -20.25 17.81 9.46
C PRO A 324 -19.92 16.61 10.35
N ALA A 325 -20.97 15.90 10.80
CA ALA A 325 -20.92 14.77 11.74
C ALA A 325 -20.35 15.10 13.13
N ASN A 326 -20.38 16.37 13.57
CA ASN A 326 -19.84 16.84 14.85
C ASN A 326 -18.35 16.47 15.05
N GLN A 327 -17.58 16.38 13.96
CA GLN A 327 -16.20 15.91 13.99
C GLN A 327 -15.25 16.94 14.60
N PHE A 328 -15.51 18.25 14.50
CA PHE A 328 -14.71 19.26 15.20
C PHE A 328 -14.97 19.25 16.72
N GLU A 329 -16.24 19.22 17.13
CA GLU A 329 -16.63 19.08 18.54
C GLU A 329 -16.01 17.82 19.16
N TRP A 330 -16.14 16.68 18.47
CA TRP A 330 -15.54 15.41 18.90
C TRP A 330 -14.01 15.48 18.95
N LEU A 331 -13.35 16.11 17.97
CA LEU A 331 -11.89 16.25 17.91
C LEU A 331 -11.37 17.11 19.06
N GLU A 332 -11.98 18.27 19.32
CA GLU A 332 -11.58 19.14 20.44
C GLU A 332 -11.76 18.47 21.80
N ASN A 333 -12.89 17.78 22.01
CA ASN A 333 -13.13 17.01 23.22
C ASN A 333 -12.11 15.87 23.37
N THR A 334 -11.82 15.14 22.30
CA THR A 334 -10.82 14.05 22.31
C THR A 334 -9.41 14.58 22.62
N LEU A 335 -8.99 15.68 22.00
CA LEU A 335 -7.68 16.31 22.25
C LEU A 335 -7.56 16.86 23.68
N ASN A 336 -8.63 17.46 24.21
CA ASN A 336 -8.66 17.89 25.60
C ASN A 336 -8.52 16.72 26.60
N ILE A 337 -9.22 15.60 26.36
CA ILE A 337 -9.07 14.37 27.16
C ILE A 337 -7.64 13.81 27.05
N CYS A 338 -7.04 13.81 25.85
CA CYS A 338 -5.64 13.40 25.67
C CYS A 338 -4.69 14.28 26.50
N GLN A 339 -4.89 15.60 26.48
CA GLN A 339 -4.08 16.55 27.25
C GLN A 339 -4.20 16.32 28.77
N GLN A 340 -5.42 16.09 29.28
CA GLN A 340 -5.66 15.76 30.69
C GLN A 340 -4.99 14.44 31.10
N ASN A 341 -5.07 13.42 30.24
CA ASN A 341 -4.44 12.11 30.44
C ASN A 341 -2.92 12.09 30.18
N LYS A 342 -2.33 13.21 29.72
CA LYS A 342 -0.92 13.32 29.29
C LYS A 342 -0.55 12.36 28.13
N GLU A 343 -1.54 12.04 27.30
CA GLU A 343 -1.37 11.25 26.07
C GLU A 343 -0.75 12.10 24.96
N LYS A 344 0.10 11.49 24.13
CA LYS A 344 0.55 12.06 22.85
C LYS A 344 -0.35 11.57 21.73
N VAL A 345 -0.46 12.38 20.69
CA VAL A 345 -1.44 12.16 19.60
C VAL A 345 -0.75 12.13 18.24
N TYR A 346 -1.09 11.14 17.44
CA TYR A 346 -0.86 11.13 15.99
C TYR A 346 -2.20 11.33 15.27
N ILE A 347 -2.27 12.34 14.41
CA ILE A 347 -3.43 12.56 13.52
C ILE A 347 -3.19 11.78 12.22
N ILE A 348 -4.14 10.96 11.79
CA ILE A 348 -4.17 10.36 10.46
C ILE A 348 -5.43 10.77 9.71
N ALA A 349 -5.32 11.05 8.42
CA ALA A 349 -6.47 11.25 7.53
C ALA A 349 -6.06 10.98 6.07
N HIS A 350 -6.99 11.15 5.13
CA HIS A 350 -6.70 11.08 3.69
C HIS A 350 -6.43 12.46 3.09
N VAL A 351 -7.47 13.28 2.90
CA VAL A 351 -7.34 14.65 2.39
C VAL A 351 -6.54 15.49 3.41
N PRO A 352 -5.41 16.11 3.02
CA PRO A 352 -4.59 16.90 3.94
C PRO A 352 -5.23 18.24 4.32
N VAL A 353 -4.72 18.85 5.39
CA VAL A 353 -4.85 20.31 5.60
C VAL A 353 -3.85 21.07 4.74
N GLY A 354 -4.04 22.37 4.61
CA GLY A 354 -3.17 23.26 3.86
C GLY A 354 -3.44 23.26 2.37
N TYR A 355 -2.41 23.67 1.63
CA TYR A 355 -2.46 23.84 0.19
C TYR A 355 -1.87 22.66 -0.52
N LEU A 356 -2.49 22.32 -1.65
CA LEU A 356 -1.81 21.50 -2.62
C LEU A 356 -0.53 22.28 -3.03
N PRO A 357 0.68 21.73 -2.85
CA PRO A 357 1.93 22.35 -3.31
C PRO A 357 2.00 22.44 -4.85
N TYR A 358 0.97 21.91 -5.50
CA TYR A 358 0.61 21.97 -6.90
C TYR A 358 -0.85 22.45 -7.09
N SER A 359 -1.43 23.44 -6.36
CA SER A 359 -2.69 24.11 -6.82
C SER A 359 -2.99 25.59 -6.46
N ARG A 360 -3.54 26.39 -7.42
CA ARG A 360 -3.78 27.87 -7.31
C ARG A 360 -4.93 28.20 -6.38
N SER A 361 -4.54 28.75 -5.23
CA SER A 361 -5.34 29.12 -4.07
C SER A 361 -6.26 28.00 -3.58
N MET A 362 -5.95 26.77 -3.97
CA MET A 362 -6.78 25.60 -3.79
C MET A 362 -6.17 24.77 -2.68
N MET A 363 -6.85 24.88 -1.56
CA MET A 363 -6.72 24.00 -0.41
C MET A 363 -7.17 22.60 -0.81
N ALA A 364 -6.65 21.56 -0.16
CA ALA A 364 -7.17 20.23 -0.39
C ALA A 364 -8.61 20.07 0.15
N MET A 365 -9.00 20.84 1.17
CA MET A 365 -10.37 20.91 1.72
C MET A 365 -10.94 22.34 1.69
N ARG A 366 -12.25 22.53 1.90
CA ARG A 366 -12.85 23.89 1.86
C ARG A 366 -12.27 24.81 2.94
N GLU A 367 -12.11 26.09 2.58
CA GLU A 367 -11.40 27.10 3.39
C GLU A 367 -11.84 27.18 4.85
N TYR A 368 -13.15 27.30 5.08
CA TYR A 368 -13.72 27.31 6.44
C TYR A 368 -13.31 26.11 7.31
N TYR A 369 -13.21 24.91 6.73
CA TYR A 369 -12.83 23.71 7.47
C TYR A 369 -11.33 23.62 7.72
N ASN A 370 -10.52 24.09 6.76
CA ASN A 370 -9.07 24.15 6.93
C ASN A 370 -8.69 25.10 8.07
N GLU A 371 -9.20 26.33 8.07
CA GLU A 371 -8.92 27.29 9.15
C GLU A 371 -9.26 26.68 10.51
N LYS A 372 -10.43 26.03 10.60
CA LYS A 372 -10.92 25.40 11.81
C LYS A 372 -10.05 24.22 12.27
N LEU A 373 -9.61 23.34 11.38
CA LEU A 373 -8.64 22.28 11.75
C LEU A 373 -7.29 22.86 12.15
N ILE A 374 -6.78 23.84 11.41
CA ILE A 374 -5.46 24.41 11.65
C ILE A 374 -5.42 25.14 13.00
N ASP A 375 -6.46 25.90 13.36
CA ASP A 375 -6.50 26.60 14.64
C ASP A 375 -6.71 25.62 15.82
N ILE A 376 -7.44 24.50 15.62
CA ILE A 376 -7.46 23.36 16.58
C ILE A 376 -6.06 22.72 16.71
N PHE A 377 -5.36 22.47 15.60
CA PHE A 377 -4.04 21.85 15.63
C PHE A 377 -2.97 22.76 16.25
N ARG A 378 -3.07 24.09 16.12
CA ARG A 378 -2.24 25.04 16.89
C ARG A 378 -2.53 24.94 18.38
N LYS A 379 -3.81 24.99 18.78
CA LYS A 379 -4.28 24.91 20.17
C LYS A 379 -3.77 23.67 20.92
N TYR A 380 -3.62 22.54 20.23
CA TYR A 380 -3.16 21.26 20.80
C TYR A 380 -1.79 20.79 20.27
N SER A 381 -0.99 21.70 19.70
CA SER A 381 0.35 21.42 19.13
C SER A 381 1.36 20.85 20.13
N ASN A 382 1.13 21.08 21.42
CA ASN A 382 1.91 20.52 22.53
C ASN A 382 1.71 19.00 22.72
N ILE A 383 0.57 18.42 22.32
CA ILE A 383 0.26 16.99 22.43
C ILE A 383 0.28 16.26 21.08
N ILE A 384 0.03 16.94 19.97
CA ILE A 384 0.12 16.37 18.63
C ILE A 384 1.61 16.19 18.26
N ALA A 385 2.06 14.94 18.20
CA ALA A 385 3.46 14.58 17.91
C ALA A 385 3.73 14.24 16.43
N GLY A 386 2.67 14.16 15.61
CA GLY A 386 2.75 13.88 14.17
C GLY A 386 1.40 13.97 13.48
N GLN A 387 1.41 14.28 12.18
CA GLN A 387 0.23 14.32 11.32
C GLN A 387 0.56 13.62 9.99
N PHE A 388 -0.32 12.72 9.52
CA PHE A 388 -0.05 11.86 8.37
C PHE A 388 -1.24 11.85 7.41
N TYR A 389 -0.97 12.15 6.13
CA TYR A 389 -1.98 12.34 5.09
C TYR A 389 -1.63 11.58 3.80
N GLY A 390 -2.56 11.57 2.85
CA GLY A 390 -2.43 10.93 1.55
C GLY A 390 -2.93 11.85 0.43
N HIS A 391 -3.87 11.35 -0.38
CA HIS A 391 -4.64 12.06 -1.42
C HIS A 391 -3.85 12.64 -2.61
N THR A 392 -2.78 13.38 -2.36
CA THR A 392 -2.00 14.12 -3.36
C THR A 392 -1.21 13.25 -4.33
N HIS A 393 -0.95 11.99 -3.96
CA HIS A 393 -0.01 11.08 -4.64
C HIS A 393 1.39 11.70 -4.83
N ARG A 394 1.89 12.42 -3.82
CA ARG A 394 3.25 13.02 -3.78
C ARG A 394 3.97 12.69 -2.48
N ASP A 395 5.29 12.77 -2.52
CA ASP A 395 6.04 13.04 -1.29
C ASP A 395 5.96 14.53 -0.99
N SER A 396 5.61 14.91 0.24
CA SER A 396 5.44 16.31 0.65
C SER A 396 5.53 16.41 2.17
N ILE A 397 6.18 17.48 2.63
CA ILE A 397 6.25 17.86 4.05
C ILE A 397 5.53 19.20 4.25
N MET A 398 4.91 19.38 5.41
CA MET A 398 4.21 20.62 5.79
C MET A 398 4.53 20.95 7.24
N VAL A 399 4.84 22.21 7.52
CA VAL A 399 5.26 22.70 8.83
C VAL A 399 4.21 23.66 9.38
N LEU A 400 3.42 23.17 10.34
CA LEU A 400 2.43 23.99 11.03
C LEU A 400 3.11 25.09 11.83
N SER A 401 2.97 26.33 11.34
CA SER A 401 3.51 27.56 11.93
C SER A 401 2.35 28.47 12.38
N ASP A 402 2.61 29.48 13.21
CA ASP A 402 1.57 30.41 13.71
C ASP A 402 1.05 31.43 12.66
N LYS A 403 1.37 31.25 11.37
CA LYS A 403 1.06 32.16 10.23
C LYS A 403 0.71 31.33 8.95
N LYS A 404 0.01 31.93 7.94
CA LYS A 404 -1.09 31.25 7.19
C LYS A 404 -1.38 31.68 5.68
N VAL A 405 -1.22 31.05 4.49
CA VAL A 405 -2.14 31.29 3.27
C VAL A 405 -2.00 30.24 2.11
N LYS A 406 -2.32 30.65 0.84
CA LYS A 406 -2.59 30.04 -0.50
C LYS A 406 -1.50 30.13 -1.61
N SER A 407 -1.37 29.09 -2.51
CA SER A 407 -1.43 29.16 -4.02
C SER A 407 -0.29 28.65 -5.01
N VAL A 408 -0.60 27.67 -5.95
CA VAL A 408 -0.43 27.54 -7.47
C VAL A 408 -0.19 26.11 -8.10
N LEU A 409 -0.75 25.79 -9.30
CA LEU A 409 -1.06 24.44 -9.90
C LEU A 409 -0.08 23.78 -10.90
N GLU A 410 0.17 22.47 -10.75
CA GLU A 410 0.96 21.59 -11.67
C GLU A 410 0.38 20.15 -11.89
N LYS A 411 0.95 19.37 -12.83
CA LYS A 411 0.19 18.34 -13.60
C LYS A 411 0.91 16.98 -13.91
N GLN A 412 1.71 16.42 -13.00
CA GLN A 412 2.53 15.21 -13.26
C GLN A 412 2.11 13.94 -12.47
N THR A 413 2.95 12.88 -12.47
CA THR A 413 2.73 11.57 -11.82
C THR A 413 3.97 11.13 -11.03
N ASN A 414 3.92 9.96 -10.38
CA ASN A 414 4.92 9.48 -9.41
C ASN A 414 5.18 7.97 -9.55
N ASN A 415 6.33 7.49 -9.06
CA ASN A 415 6.51 6.05 -8.84
C ASN A 415 5.64 5.54 -7.66
N PRO A 416 5.30 4.24 -7.63
CA PRO A 416 4.78 3.59 -6.43
C PRO A 416 5.76 3.73 -5.26
N GLY A 417 5.26 4.21 -4.11
CA GLY A 417 6.05 4.51 -2.93
C GLY A 417 5.40 3.99 -1.64
N VAL A 418 6.24 3.65 -0.65
CA VAL A 418 5.85 3.19 0.69
C VAL A 418 6.84 3.76 1.70
N ARG A 419 6.39 4.28 2.85
CA ARG A 419 7.28 4.86 3.87
C ARG A 419 7.17 4.18 5.22
N LEU A 420 8.27 4.26 5.96
CA LEU A 420 8.41 3.81 7.34
C LEU A 420 8.93 4.96 8.19
N PHE A 421 8.19 5.37 9.22
CA PHE A 421 8.62 6.41 10.16
C PHE A 421 9.30 5.79 11.39
N GLN A 422 10.35 6.46 11.88
CA GLN A 422 11.01 6.15 13.16
C GLN A 422 10.58 7.18 14.21
N TYR A 423 10.38 6.75 15.46
CA TYR A 423 9.93 7.59 16.56
C TYR A 423 10.57 7.20 17.90
N ASP A 424 10.68 8.14 18.83
CA ASP A 424 11.16 7.89 20.19
C ASP A 424 10.07 7.18 21.02
N PRO A 425 10.32 5.99 21.61
CA PRO A 425 9.32 5.25 22.38
C PRO A 425 9.00 5.86 23.76
N ARG A 426 9.59 7.01 24.12
CA ARG A 426 9.39 7.70 25.41
C ARG A 426 8.43 8.89 25.28
N ASP A 427 8.59 9.71 24.26
CA ASP A 427 7.79 10.93 24.04
C ASP A 427 7.11 11.04 22.66
N TYR A 428 7.27 10.00 21.82
CA TYR A 428 6.65 9.80 20.52
C TYR A 428 6.99 10.85 19.46
N LYS A 429 8.08 11.61 19.64
CA LYS A 429 8.65 12.45 18.60
C LYS A 429 9.08 11.64 17.39
N LEU A 430 8.85 12.17 16.19
CA LEU A 430 9.39 11.63 14.95
C LEU A 430 10.90 11.91 14.87
N LEU A 431 11.65 10.85 14.54
CA LEU A 431 13.10 10.82 14.40
C LEU A 431 13.52 10.76 12.94
N ASP A 432 12.82 9.98 12.10
CA ASP A 432 13.17 9.83 10.67
C ASP A 432 12.02 9.32 9.79
N VAL A 433 12.16 9.48 8.46
CA VAL A 433 11.37 8.75 7.43
C VAL A 433 12.32 7.98 6.52
N LEU A 434 12.07 6.69 6.35
CA LEU A 434 12.64 5.89 5.27
C LEU A 434 11.59 5.76 4.17
N GLN A 435 11.77 6.48 3.06
CA GLN A 435 10.93 6.38 1.87
C GLN A 435 11.47 5.27 0.97
N TYR A 436 10.65 4.27 0.70
CA TYR A 436 10.90 3.19 -0.26
C TYR A 436 10.10 3.43 -1.53
N TYR A 437 10.63 2.96 -2.66
CA TYR A 437 9.96 3.08 -3.95
C TYR A 437 10.18 1.88 -4.86
N LEU A 438 9.30 1.73 -5.83
CA LEU A 438 9.46 0.85 -6.97
C LEU A 438 9.64 1.71 -8.23
N ASN A 439 10.82 1.67 -8.85
CA ASN A 439 10.98 2.26 -10.18
C ASN A 439 10.13 1.47 -11.17
N LEU A 440 9.00 2.05 -11.60
CA LEU A 440 7.99 1.37 -12.40
C LEU A 440 8.51 1.00 -13.80
N THR A 441 9.34 1.86 -14.40
CA THR A 441 9.99 1.59 -15.68
C THR A 441 10.93 0.39 -15.60
N ASP A 442 11.78 0.32 -14.56
CA ASP A 442 12.71 -0.79 -14.33
C ASP A 442 11.96 -2.11 -14.06
N ALA A 443 10.89 -2.04 -13.25
CA ALA A 443 10.06 -3.19 -12.91
C ALA A 443 9.36 -3.78 -14.14
N ASN A 444 8.79 -2.91 -14.99
CA ASN A 444 8.10 -3.30 -16.22
C ASN A 444 9.07 -3.84 -17.29
N LEU A 445 10.20 -3.17 -17.51
CA LEU A 445 11.23 -3.63 -18.47
C LEU A 445 11.82 -5.00 -18.09
N LYS A 446 11.97 -5.29 -16.79
CA LYS A 446 12.57 -6.54 -16.28
C LYS A 446 11.54 -7.61 -15.90
N GLY A 447 10.24 -7.30 -15.97
CA GLY A 447 9.18 -8.17 -15.45
C GLY A 447 9.39 -8.53 -13.98
N LYS A 448 9.93 -7.65 -13.14
CA LYS A 448 10.30 -7.95 -11.74
C LYS A 448 10.24 -6.72 -10.84
N SER A 449 9.28 -6.73 -9.91
CA SER A 449 9.14 -5.69 -8.89
C SER A 449 10.33 -5.73 -7.92
N ASN A 450 11.14 -4.68 -7.91
CA ASN A 450 12.33 -4.57 -7.07
C ASN A 450 12.29 -3.27 -6.25
N TRP A 451 11.61 -3.34 -5.10
CA TRP A 451 11.50 -2.24 -4.14
C TRP A 451 12.87 -1.91 -3.55
N LYS A 452 13.19 -0.61 -3.48
CA LYS A 452 14.45 -0.07 -2.96
C LYS A 452 14.15 1.03 -1.94
N LEU A 453 15.09 1.30 -1.04
CA LEU A 453 15.11 2.59 -0.35
C LEU A 453 15.37 3.67 -1.42
N GLU A 454 14.54 4.71 -1.43
CA GLU A 454 14.77 5.91 -2.23
C GLU A 454 15.66 6.87 -1.44
N TYR A 455 15.25 7.19 -0.21
CA TYR A 455 16.02 8.01 0.71
C TYR A 455 15.63 7.76 2.18
N ASN A 456 16.55 8.14 3.08
CA ASN A 456 16.32 8.36 4.51
C ASN A 456 16.31 9.88 4.73
N LEU A 457 15.36 10.46 5.47
CA LEU A 457 15.14 11.90 5.49
C LEU A 457 16.28 12.66 6.17
N THR A 458 16.69 12.23 7.37
CA THR A 458 17.79 12.91 8.11
C THR A 458 19.08 12.90 7.29
N GLN A 459 19.47 11.74 6.76
CA GLN A 459 20.66 11.56 5.91
C GLN A 459 20.56 12.29 4.56
N ALA A 460 19.36 12.35 3.97
CA ALA A 460 19.18 13.01 2.68
C ALA A 460 19.30 14.52 2.78
N TYR A 461 18.89 15.13 3.89
CA TYR A 461 18.85 16.59 4.03
C TYR A 461 19.88 17.16 5.01
N ASP A 462 20.63 16.32 5.73
CA ASP A 462 21.60 16.73 6.76
C ASP A 462 20.93 17.52 7.89
N ILE A 463 19.90 16.90 8.50
CA ILE A 463 19.14 17.43 9.64
C ILE A 463 19.06 16.42 10.79
N GLU A 464 18.99 16.91 12.03
CA GLU A 464 19.05 16.09 13.25
C GLU A 464 17.81 15.21 13.47
N ASP A 465 16.61 15.73 13.17
CA ASP A 465 15.33 15.07 13.42
C ASP A 465 14.20 15.65 12.55
N LEU A 466 12.96 15.17 12.77
CA LEU A 466 11.74 15.60 12.09
C LEU A 466 10.91 16.60 12.93
N GLN A 467 11.51 17.26 13.92
CA GLN A 467 10.78 18.25 14.70
C GLN A 467 10.46 19.50 13.86
N PRO A 468 9.38 20.26 14.16
CA PRO A 468 8.96 21.39 13.33
C PRO A 468 10.06 22.44 13.09
N LYS A 469 10.96 22.66 14.07
CA LYS A 469 12.11 23.55 13.92
C LYS A 469 13.08 23.06 12.83
N SER A 470 13.47 21.79 12.87
CA SER A 470 14.41 21.16 11.94
C SER A 470 13.88 21.18 10.51
N LEU A 471 12.59 20.86 10.34
CA LEU A 471 11.90 20.93 9.05
C LEU A 471 11.70 22.38 8.56
N TYR A 472 11.53 23.36 9.47
CA TYR A 472 11.44 24.78 9.11
C TYR A 472 12.78 25.36 8.63
N GLU A 473 13.89 25.02 9.29
CA GLU A 473 15.22 25.43 8.81
C GLU A 473 15.58 24.74 7.48
N LEU A 474 15.16 23.48 7.26
CA LEU A 474 15.26 22.85 5.94
C LEU A 474 14.44 23.60 4.87
N ALA A 475 13.21 24.00 5.18
CA ALA A 475 12.39 24.77 4.25
C ALA A 475 12.98 26.16 3.92
N LYS A 476 13.72 26.78 4.86
CA LYS A 476 14.55 27.96 4.57
C LYS A 476 15.73 27.62 3.65
N GLN A 477 16.42 26.49 3.85
CA GLN A 477 17.48 26.04 2.92
C GLN A 477 16.93 25.85 1.49
N PHE A 478 15.67 25.45 1.32
CA PHE A 478 15.05 25.37 -0.01
C PHE A 478 14.92 26.74 -0.69
N ALA A 479 14.65 27.81 0.06
CA ALA A 479 14.46 29.17 -0.46
C ALA A 479 15.73 29.81 -1.04
N ILE A 480 16.91 29.33 -0.66
CA ILE A 480 18.19 29.81 -1.19
C ILE A 480 18.23 29.64 -2.72
N LEU A 481 18.77 30.64 -3.44
CA LEU A 481 18.98 30.58 -4.89
C LEU A 481 19.80 29.33 -5.25
N ASP A 482 19.38 28.61 -6.30
CA ASP A 482 20.00 27.36 -6.77
C ASP A 482 20.21 26.27 -5.69
N SER A 483 19.37 26.29 -4.64
CA SER A 483 19.41 25.30 -3.56
C SER A 483 19.37 23.86 -4.05
N LYS A 484 20.51 23.17 -3.88
CA LYS A 484 20.66 21.72 -4.15
C LYS A 484 19.70 20.88 -3.31
N GLN A 485 19.34 21.36 -2.11
CA GLN A 485 18.37 20.71 -1.22
C GLN A 485 16.95 20.78 -1.81
N PHE A 486 16.58 21.91 -2.42
CA PHE A 486 15.29 22.02 -3.12
C PHE A 486 15.24 21.14 -4.37
N ILE A 487 16.32 21.08 -5.16
CA ILE A 487 16.40 20.19 -6.33
C ILE A 487 16.25 18.72 -5.92
N LYS A 488 16.89 18.31 -4.81
CA LYS A 488 16.73 16.97 -4.22
C LYS A 488 15.28 16.72 -3.79
N TYR A 489 14.67 17.67 -3.08
CA TYR A 489 13.25 17.61 -2.68
C TYR A 489 12.29 17.47 -3.87
N TYR A 490 12.44 18.27 -4.93
CA TYR A 490 11.53 18.21 -6.08
C TYR A 490 11.67 16.92 -6.91
N ASN A 491 12.82 16.24 -6.86
CA ASN A 491 12.95 14.87 -7.39
C ASN A 491 12.17 13.85 -6.54
N TYR A 492 12.32 13.90 -5.22
CA TYR A 492 11.61 13.00 -4.29
C TYR A 492 10.09 13.29 -4.21
N PHE A 493 9.66 14.52 -4.48
CA PHE A 493 8.24 14.92 -4.59
C PHE A 493 7.46 14.04 -5.58
N PHE A 494 8.10 13.63 -6.69
CA PHE A 494 7.58 12.69 -7.68
C PHE A 494 8.06 11.24 -7.46
N VAL A 495 8.64 10.91 -6.30
CA VAL A 495 9.19 9.59 -5.95
C VAL A 495 10.24 9.14 -7.01
N SER A 496 11.12 10.07 -7.41
CA SER A 496 12.17 9.87 -8.42
C SER A 496 11.65 9.29 -9.76
N TYR A 497 10.45 9.71 -10.18
CA TYR A 497 9.83 9.25 -11.44
C TYR A 497 10.58 9.72 -12.69
N ASP A 498 10.94 11.00 -12.76
CA ASP A 498 11.74 11.56 -13.87
C ASP A 498 12.68 12.64 -13.36
N SER A 499 13.99 12.36 -13.38
CA SER A 499 15.04 13.26 -12.89
C SER A 499 15.36 14.44 -13.83
N ARG A 500 14.59 14.61 -14.91
CA ARG A 500 14.70 15.73 -15.86
C ARG A 500 13.65 16.82 -15.58
N VAL A 501 12.82 16.64 -14.56
CA VAL A 501 11.71 17.52 -14.21
C VAL A 501 12.24 18.75 -13.46
N ILE A 502 12.24 19.90 -14.15
CA ILE A 502 12.78 21.17 -13.65
C ILE A 502 11.64 22.04 -13.11
N CYS A 503 11.77 22.46 -11.86
CA CYS A 503 10.90 23.45 -11.22
C CYS A 503 11.41 24.87 -11.55
N ASP A 504 10.60 25.70 -12.20
CA ASP A 504 10.94 27.11 -12.43
C ASP A 504 10.84 27.94 -11.15
N GLY A 505 11.22 29.23 -11.21
CA GLY A 505 11.17 30.12 -10.04
C GLY A 505 9.77 30.33 -9.45
N LYS A 506 8.69 30.10 -10.22
CA LYS A 506 7.30 30.20 -9.76
C LYS A 506 6.90 28.89 -9.08
N CYS A 507 7.09 27.76 -9.75
CA CYS A 507 6.96 26.41 -9.18
C CYS A 507 7.66 26.33 -7.82
N LYS A 508 8.89 26.85 -7.73
CA LYS A 508 9.70 26.84 -6.50
C LYS A 508 9.05 27.65 -5.39
N ALA A 509 8.53 28.85 -5.69
CA ALA A 509 7.79 29.65 -4.73
C ALA A 509 6.54 28.92 -4.20
N PHE A 510 5.79 28.24 -5.07
CA PHE A 510 4.57 27.51 -4.70
C PHE A 510 4.85 26.34 -3.77
N GLN A 511 5.90 25.57 -4.08
CA GLN A 511 6.38 24.49 -3.22
C GLN A 511 6.82 25.00 -1.84
N ILE A 512 7.74 25.97 -1.78
CA ILE A 512 8.28 26.50 -0.50
C ILE A 512 7.17 27.12 0.36
N CYS A 513 6.31 27.94 -0.25
CA CYS A 513 5.27 28.61 0.51
C CYS A 513 4.22 27.60 1.03
N ALA A 514 3.92 26.52 0.31
CA ALA A 514 3.02 25.44 0.77
C ALA A 514 3.63 24.58 1.89
N ILE A 515 4.95 24.36 1.88
CA ILE A 515 5.64 23.66 2.97
C ILE A 515 5.54 24.46 4.28
N THR A 516 5.56 25.80 4.22
CA THR A 516 5.72 26.67 5.42
C THR A 516 4.50 27.47 5.85
N ASN A 517 3.39 27.47 5.09
CA ASN A 517 2.20 28.27 5.36
C ASN A 517 0.92 27.51 4.92
N LEU A 518 -0.16 27.51 5.71
CA LEU A 518 -1.26 26.53 5.53
C LEU A 518 -2.70 27.10 5.50
N ASP A 519 -2.94 28.43 5.54
CA ASP A 519 -4.29 28.96 5.87
C ASP A 519 -4.81 30.32 5.22
N VAL A 520 -4.89 31.50 5.91
CA VAL A 520 -5.56 32.76 5.41
C VAL A 520 -4.84 34.15 5.48
N ILE A 521 -3.78 34.40 6.28
CA ILE A 521 -2.97 35.67 6.36
C ILE A 521 -1.59 35.78 5.60
N SER A 522 -0.55 34.92 5.76
CA SER A 522 0.84 35.06 5.23
C SER A 522 1.46 34.20 4.08
N TYR A 523 0.95 33.07 3.52
CA TYR A 523 1.54 32.50 2.27
C TYR A 523 1.39 33.48 1.10
N THR A 524 0.26 34.18 0.98
CA THR A 524 0.13 35.27 0.01
C THR A 524 1.23 36.31 0.26
N ASP A 525 1.67 36.52 1.50
CA ASP A 525 2.85 37.33 1.80
C ASP A 525 4.17 36.65 1.38
N CYS A 526 4.30 35.34 1.53
CA CYS A 526 5.39 34.55 0.93
C CYS A 526 5.44 34.72 -0.61
N LEU A 527 4.30 34.68 -1.31
CA LEU A 527 4.23 34.93 -2.76
C LEU A 527 4.50 36.39 -3.15
N LYS A 528 4.10 37.36 -2.32
CA LYS A 528 4.47 38.77 -2.50
C LYS A 528 5.99 38.94 -2.47
N GLN A 529 6.72 38.19 -1.64
CA GLN A 529 8.20 38.20 -1.61
C GLN A 529 8.83 37.69 -2.90
N TYR A 530 8.16 36.78 -3.62
CA TYR A 530 8.57 36.31 -4.96
C TYR A 530 7.96 37.15 -6.11
N TYR A 531 7.39 38.33 -5.82
CA TYR A 531 6.72 39.23 -6.78
C TYR A 531 5.54 38.61 -7.54
N ILE A 532 4.99 37.49 -7.06
CA ILE A 532 3.86 36.81 -7.70
C ILE A 532 2.55 37.47 -7.25
N LYS A 533 1.95 38.27 -8.15
CA LYS A 533 0.67 38.93 -7.86
C LYS A 533 -0.43 37.90 -7.51
N PRO A 534 -1.15 38.06 -6.39
CA PRO A 534 -2.49 37.49 -6.27
C PRO A 534 -3.39 38.16 -7.31
N ASN A 535 -4.26 37.38 -7.95
CA ASN A 535 -5.42 37.94 -8.65
C ASN A 535 -6.54 38.23 -7.63
N PRO A 536 -7.48 39.13 -7.95
CA PRO A 536 -8.68 39.36 -7.14
C PRO A 536 -9.55 38.10 -7.02
#